data_AF-A0A957QSP4-F1
#
_entry.id   AF-A0A957QSP4-F1
#
_cell.length_a   1.000
_cell.length_b   1.000
_cell.length_c   1.000
_cell.angle_alpha   90.00
_cell.angle_beta   90.00
_cell.angle_gamma   90.00
#
_symmetry.space_group_name_H-M   'P 1'
#
loop_
_entity.id
_entity.type
_entity.pdbx_description
1 polymer ?
#
loop_
_entity_poly.entity_id
_entity_poly.type
_entity_poly.pdbx_seq_one_letter_code
_entity_poly.pdbx_strand_id
1 'polypeptide(L)'
;LSTIMQESMTGISVVKAFAREPHEFEKFDRDSDEWFRRRMGVIRTWGNYWPLFTFILAVGTFLMLWFGGPMAIEGTISVGTLFAMMSYLLMLNAPAQQLGNLVNLAATAGASAQRVFEIIDTP
;
A
#
# COMPACT_ATOMS: atom_id res chain seq x y z
N LEU A 1 -7.46 -13.43 12.85
CA LEU A 1 -7.11 -14.76 12.31
C LEU A 1 -7.20 -15.84 13.39
N SER A 2 -6.55 -15.65 14.55
CA SER A 2 -6.67 -16.57 15.70
C SER A 2 -8.11 -16.77 16.21
N THR A 3 -8.93 -15.71 16.26
CA THR A 3 -10.29 -15.77 16.81
C THR A 3 -11.28 -16.50 15.90
N ILE A 4 -11.24 -16.24 14.59
CA ILE A 4 -12.07 -16.94 13.59
C ILE A 4 -11.73 -18.44 13.56
N MET A 5 -10.45 -18.77 13.75
CA MET A 5 -9.99 -20.16 13.84
C MET A 5 -10.47 -20.85 15.13
N GLN A 6 -10.59 -20.11 16.24
CA GLN A 6 -11.17 -20.62 17.50
C GLN A 6 -12.70 -20.77 17.44
N GLU A 7 -13.43 -19.86 16.79
CA GLU A 7 -14.88 -19.97 16.59
C GLU A 7 -15.26 -21.14 15.67
N SER A 8 -14.54 -21.33 14.55
CA SER A 8 -14.77 -22.46 13.65
C SER A 8 -14.51 -23.82 14.31
N MET A 9 -13.60 -23.90 15.28
CA MET A 9 -13.36 -25.15 16.04
C MET A 9 -14.50 -25.46 17.03
N THR A 10 -15.22 -24.45 17.52
CA THR A 10 -16.28 -24.63 18.54
C THR A 10 -17.66 -24.88 17.90
N GLY A 11 -17.90 -24.34 16.70
CA GLY A 11 -19.16 -24.49 15.96
C GLY A 11 -19.27 -25.71 15.04
N ILE A 12 -18.18 -26.45 14.80
CA ILE A 12 -18.16 -27.59 13.85
C ILE A 12 -19.12 -28.72 14.24
N SER A 13 -19.43 -28.84 15.53
CA SER A 13 -20.40 -29.80 16.10
C SER A 13 -21.83 -29.51 15.63
N VAL A 14 -22.17 -28.22 15.45
CA VAL A 14 -23.51 -27.78 15.04
C VAL A 14 -23.68 -27.86 13.52
N VAL A 15 -22.63 -27.53 12.75
CA VAL A 15 -22.67 -27.64 11.28
C VAL A 15 -22.75 -29.11 10.84
N LYS A 16 -22.01 -30.01 11.51
CA LYS A 16 -22.09 -31.47 11.30
C LYS A 16 -23.45 -32.06 11.69
N ALA A 17 -24.13 -31.52 12.71
CA ALA A 17 -25.45 -31.98 13.13
C ALA A 17 -26.56 -31.68 12.11
N PHE A 18 -26.37 -30.69 11.23
CA PHE A 18 -27.33 -30.31 10.20
C PHE A 18 -26.86 -30.62 8.76
N ALA A 19 -25.69 -31.24 8.57
CA ALA A 19 -25.10 -31.60 7.27
C ALA A 19 -25.11 -30.44 6.25
N ARG A 20 -24.86 -29.21 6.71
CA ARG A 20 -24.84 -27.98 5.90
C ARG A 20 -23.43 -27.46 5.61
N GLU A 21 -22.42 -28.30 5.79
CA GLU A 21 -21.01 -27.96 5.53
C GLU A 21 -20.81 -27.32 4.14
N PRO A 22 -21.38 -27.82 3.03
CA PRO A 22 -21.16 -27.24 1.71
C PRO A 22 -21.66 -25.79 1.58
N HIS A 23 -22.77 -25.46 2.25
CA HIS A 23 -23.40 -24.14 2.17
C HIS A 23 -22.60 -23.08 2.95
N GLU A 24 -22.06 -23.43 4.12
CA GLU A 24 -21.21 -22.53 4.91
C GLU A 24 -19.82 -22.36 4.27
N PHE A 25 -19.28 -23.39 3.61
CA PHE A 25 -18.06 -23.24 2.81
C PHE A 25 -18.25 -22.28 1.64
N GLU A 26 -19.35 -22.40 0.90
CA GLU A 26 -19.65 -21.53 -0.25
C GLU A 26 -19.88 -20.06 0.17
N LYS A 27 -20.48 -19.85 1.34
CA LYS A 27 -20.63 -18.52 1.94
C LYS A 27 -19.29 -17.94 2.39
N PHE A 28 -18.45 -18.74 3.05
CA PHE A 28 -17.11 -18.31 3.49
C PHE A 28 -16.20 -17.97 2.29
N ASP A 29 -16.24 -18.77 1.22
CA ASP A 29 -15.48 -18.50 0.00
C ASP A 29 -15.93 -17.19 -0.64
N ARG A 30 -17.24 -16.96 -0.76
CA ARG A 30 -17.77 -15.71 -1.33
C ARG A 30 -17.34 -14.48 -0.54
N ASP A 31 -17.44 -14.55 0.80
CA ASP A 31 -17.11 -13.41 1.67
C ASP A 31 -15.58 -13.16 1.68
N SER A 32 -14.78 -14.22 1.62
CA SER A 32 -13.32 -14.15 1.50
C SER A 32 -12.88 -13.57 0.15
N ASP A 33 -13.57 -13.92 -0.94
CA ASP A 33 -13.28 -13.46 -2.30
C ASP A 33 -13.71 -12.01 -2.54
N GLU A 34 -14.78 -11.55 -1.88
CA GLU A 34 -15.11 -10.13 -1.79
C GLU A 34 -14.05 -9.34 -1.02
N TRP A 35 -13.58 -9.87 0.11
CA TRP A 35 -12.53 -9.26 0.91
C TRP A 35 -11.20 -9.18 0.14
N PHE A 36 -10.84 -10.24 -0.59
CA PHE A 36 -9.67 -10.31 -1.45
C PHE A 36 -9.73 -9.27 -2.58
N ARG A 37 -10.89 -9.12 -3.26
CA ARG A 37 -11.10 -8.12 -4.32
C ARG A 37 -10.97 -6.68 -3.82
N ARG A 38 -11.55 -6.35 -2.67
CA ARG A 38 -11.42 -5.01 -2.06
C ARG A 38 -9.96 -4.72 -1.67
N ARG A 39 -9.22 -5.71 -1.18
CA ARG A 39 -7.78 -5.60 -0.88
C ARG A 39 -6.92 -5.47 -2.14
N MET A 40 -7.29 -6.16 -3.21
CA MET A 40 -6.57 -6.14 -4.49
C MET A 40 -6.66 -4.77 -5.17
N GLY A 41 -7.77 -4.05 -5.01
CA GLY A 41 -7.90 -2.67 -5.50
C GLY A 41 -6.86 -1.74 -4.88
N VAL A 42 -6.64 -1.84 -3.57
CA VAL A 42 -5.62 -1.08 -2.85
C VAL A 42 -4.21 -1.46 -3.34
N ILE A 43 -3.92 -2.76 -3.45
CA ILE A 43 -2.61 -3.25 -3.92
C ILE A 43 -2.32 -2.82 -5.37
N ARG A 44 -3.33 -2.77 -6.23
CA ARG A 44 -3.17 -2.39 -7.64
C ARG A 44 -2.90 -0.90 -7.83
N THR A 45 -3.49 -0.05 -6.99
CA THR A 45 -3.12 1.38 -6.92
C THR A 45 -1.66 1.53 -6.48
N TRP A 46 -1.23 0.69 -5.53
CA TRP A 46 0.14 0.64 -5.01
C TRP A 46 1.19 0.09 -5.98
N GLY A 47 0.84 -0.91 -6.78
CA GLY A 47 1.74 -1.51 -7.78
C GLY A 47 2.21 -0.54 -8.87
N ASN A 48 1.44 0.53 -9.14
CA ASN A 48 1.81 1.57 -10.10
C ASN A 48 2.69 2.68 -9.51
N TYR A 49 2.81 2.81 -8.19
CA TYR A 49 3.58 3.90 -7.59
C TYR A 49 5.08 3.77 -7.85
N TRP A 50 5.64 2.57 -7.73
CA TRP A 50 7.08 2.37 -7.89
C TRP A 50 7.56 2.70 -9.32
N PRO A 51 6.93 2.19 -10.40
CA PRO A 51 7.30 2.56 -11.77
C PRO A 51 7.09 4.05 -12.06
N LEU A 52 6.01 4.66 -11.56
CA LEU A 52 5.73 6.09 -11.75
C LEU A 52 6.81 6.96 -11.09
N PHE A 53 7.23 6.65 -9.87
CA PHE A 53 8.29 7.38 -9.18
C PHE A 53 9.64 7.23 -9.89
N THR A 54 9.99 6.03 -10.35
CA THR A 54 11.20 5.82 -11.14
C THR A 54 11.16 6.61 -12.45
N PHE A 55 10.00 6.66 -13.12
CA PHE A 55 9.82 7.45 -14.32
C PHE A 55 10.00 8.96 -14.07
N ILE A 56 9.37 9.49 -13.02
CA ILE A 56 9.52 10.91 -12.63
C ILE A 56 10.97 11.25 -12.32
N LEU A 57 11.68 10.38 -11.59
CA LEU A 57 13.10 10.57 -11.31
C LEU A 57 13.94 10.59 -12.59
N ALA A 58 13.72 9.62 -13.48
CA ALA A 58 14.45 9.55 -14.76
C ALA A 58 14.21 10.80 -15.61
N VAL A 59 12.96 11.26 -15.71
CA VAL A 59 12.61 12.51 -16.42
C VAL A 59 13.25 13.71 -15.73
N GLY A 60 13.21 13.81 -14.40
CA GLY A 60 13.83 14.90 -13.65
C GLY A 60 15.35 14.97 -13.85
N THR A 61 16.03 13.82 -13.77
CA THR A 61 17.46 13.67 -14.08
C THR A 61 17.76 14.10 -15.52
N PHE A 62 16.95 13.65 -16.50
CA PHE A 62 17.10 14.04 -17.89
C PHE A 62 16.97 15.55 -18.08
N LEU A 63 15.93 16.18 -17.51
CA LEU A 63 15.72 17.62 -17.59
C LEU A 63 16.88 18.39 -16.93
N MET A 64 17.37 17.94 -15.77
CA MET A 64 18.53 18.56 -15.14
C MET A 64 19.78 18.51 -16.01
N LEU A 65 20.06 17.39 -16.66
CA LEU A 65 21.19 17.28 -17.59
C LEU A 65 20.98 18.13 -18.85
N TRP A 66 19.76 18.15 -19.39
CA TRP A 66 19.42 18.89 -20.60
C TRP A 66 19.57 20.40 -20.43
N PHE A 67 19.05 20.95 -19.33
CA PHE A 67 19.09 22.40 -19.07
C PHE A 67 20.34 22.82 -18.27
N GLY A 68 20.75 22.02 -17.29
CA GLY A 68 21.90 22.32 -16.43
C GLY A 68 23.25 21.98 -17.06
N GLY A 69 23.30 21.03 -18.02
CA GLY A 69 24.52 20.68 -18.73
C GLY A 69 25.15 21.86 -19.48
N PRO A 70 24.40 22.57 -20.36
CA PRO A 70 24.89 23.77 -21.03
C PRO A 70 25.32 24.87 -20.04
N MET A 71 24.51 25.12 -18.99
CA MET A 71 24.84 26.11 -17.96
C MET A 71 26.13 25.78 -17.19
N ALA A 72 26.45 24.50 -17.03
CA ALA A 72 27.69 24.05 -16.41
C ALA A 72 28.90 24.24 -17.34
N ILE A 73 28.71 24.05 -18.65
CA ILE A 73 29.76 24.27 -19.66
C ILE A 73 30.06 25.77 -19.80
N GLU A 74 29.03 26.61 -19.77
CA GLU A 74 29.16 28.08 -19.80
C GLU A 74 29.69 28.66 -18.47
N GLY A 75 29.87 27.85 -17.44
CA GLY A 75 30.39 28.26 -16.13
C GLY A 75 29.40 29.07 -15.29
N THR A 76 28.12 29.11 -15.68
CA THR A 76 27.05 29.81 -14.92
C THR A 76 26.71 29.04 -13.64
N ILE A 77 26.79 27.71 -13.69
CA ILE A 77 26.71 26.83 -12.52
C ILE A 77 27.93 25.91 -12.48
N SER A 78 28.31 25.43 -11.29
CA SER A 78 29.35 24.42 -11.19
C SER A 78 28.79 23.03 -11.47
N VAL A 79 29.63 22.11 -11.96
CA VAL A 79 29.27 20.68 -12.09
C VAL A 79 28.85 20.10 -10.72
N GLY A 80 29.46 20.57 -9.63
CA GLY A 80 29.09 20.19 -8.27
C GLY A 80 27.67 20.63 -7.91
N THR A 81 27.25 21.83 -8.34
CA THR A 81 25.88 22.33 -8.13
C THR A 81 24.86 21.46 -8.85
N LEU A 82 25.15 21.07 -10.11
CA LEU A 82 24.28 20.18 -10.88
C LEU A 82 24.15 18.81 -10.19
N PHE A 83 25.27 18.23 -9.76
CA PHE A 83 25.28 16.95 -9.05
C PHE A 83 24.54 17.02 -7.70
N ALA A 84 24.67 18.13 -6.98
CA ALA A 84 23.93 18.37 -5.73
C ALA A 84 22.41 18.43 -5.97
N MET A 85 21.95 19.12 -7.02
CA MET A 85 20.53 19.14 -7.38
C MET A 85 19.99 17.75 -7.71
N MET A 86 20.74 16.95 -8.47
CA MET A 86 20.36 15.57 -8.76
C MET A 86 20.30 14.71 -7.48
N SER A 87 21.25 14.90 -6.57
CA SER A 87 21.27 14.20 -5.27
C SER A 87 20.08 14.60 -4.39
N TYR A 88 19.67 15.87 -4.39
CA TYR A 88 18.49 16.33 -3.67
C TYR A 88 17.20 15.71 -4.21
N LEU A 89 17.07 15.55 -5.53
CA LEU A 89 15.94 14.81 -6.12
C LEU A 89 15.92 13.36 -5.63
N LEU A 90 17.06 12.69 -5.59
CA LEU A 90 17.14 11.31 -5.09
C LEU A 90 16.78 11.23 -3.60
N MET A 91 17.26 12.17 -2.79
CA MET A 91 16.93 12.23 -1.36
C MET A 91 15.43 12.45 -1.11
N LEU A 92 14.73 13.15 -2.00
CA LEU A 92 13.29 13.36 -1.89
C LEU A 92 12.48 12.07 -2.11
N ASN A 93 13.05 11.05 -2.74
CA ASN A 93 12.36 9.79 -2.99
C ASN A 93 12.04 9.04 -1.69
N ALA A 94 12.98 8.98 -0.74
CA ALA A 94 12.81 8.29 0.53
C ALA A 94 11.62 8.82 1.39
N PRO A 95 11.49 10.13 1.66
CA PRO A 95 10.34 10.66 2.40
C PRO A 95 9.03 10.52 1.61
N ALA A 96 9.06 10.61 0.28
CA ALA A 96 7.86 10.36 -0.54
C ALA A 96 7.34 8.92 -0.37
N GLN A 97 8.22 7.93 -0.34
CA GLN A 97 7.84 6.54 -0.04
C GLN A 97 7.32 6.38 1.39
N GLN A 98 7.95 7.02 2.37
CA GLN A 98 7.49 6.96 3.77
C GLN A 98 6.08 7.53 3.93
N LEU A 99 5.75 8.64 3.25
CA LEU A 99 4.41 9.22 3.26
C LEU A 99 3.36 8.25 2.72
N GLY A 100 3.68 7.56 1.62
CA GLY A 100 2.82 6.48 1.13
C GLY A 100 2.57 5.44 2.23
N ASN A 101 3.65 4.93 2.84
CA ASN A 101 3.53 3.88 3.85
C ASN A 101 2.71 4.32 5.07
N LEU A 102 2.82 5.59 5.46
CA LEU A 102 2.00 6.20 6.51
C LEU A 102 0.51 6.21 6.16
N VAL A 103 0.14 6.50 4.91
CA VAL A 103 -1.26 6.43 4.47
C VAL A 103 -1.79 5.00 4.58
N ASN A 104 -0.99 4.00 4.19
CA ASN A 104 -1.36 2.59 4.36
C ASN A 104 -1.54 2.19 5.83
N LEU A 105 -0.62 2.66 6.69
CA LEU A 105 -0.70 2.43 8.12
C LEU A 105 -1.97 3.04 8.71
N ALA A 106 -2.30 4.28 8.32
CA ALA A 106 -3.51 4.97 8.75
C ALA A 106 -4.79 4.25 8.29
N ALA A 107 -4.85 3.79 7.03
CA ALA A 107 -5.97 3.02 6.52
C ALA A 107 -6.17 1.71 7.30
N THR A 108 -5.07 1.01 7.60
CA THR A 108 -5.09 -0.24 8.38
C THR A 108 -5.48 0.01 9.84
N ALA A 109 -5.00 1.11 10.43
CA ALA A 109 -5.35 1.53 11.78
C ALA A 109 -6.84 1.85 11.88
N GLY A 110 -7.40 2.61 10.92
CA GLY A 110 -8.83 2.93 10.87
C GLY A 110 -9.72 1.67 10.79
N ALA A 111 -9.40 0.74 9.90
CA ALA A 111 -10.13 -0.53 9.78
C ALA A 111 -9.99 -1.44 11.03
N SER A 112 -8.90 -1.30 11.79
CA SER A 112 -8.73 -2.01 13.05
C SER A 112 -9.49 -1.34 14.19
N ALA A 113 -9.50 -0.01 14.23
CA ALA A 113 -10.25 0.78 15.20
C ALA A 113 -11.76 0.54 15.05
N GLN A 114 -12.28 0.51 13.82
CA GLN A 114 -13.71 0.23 13.58
C GLN A 114 -14.14 -1.12 14.18
N ARG A 115 -13.34 -2.16 14.03
CA ARG A 115 -13.61 -3.49 14.64
C ARG A 115 -13.55 -3.47 16.16
N VAL A 116 -12.70 -2.63 16.76
CA VAL A 116 -12.62 -2.47 18.21
C VAL A 116 -13.86 -1.74 18.74
N PHE A 117 -14.28 -0.66 18.06
CA PHE A 117 -15.49 0.07 18.43
C PHE A 117 -16.75 -0.77 18.25
N GLU A 118 -16.86 -1.58 17.20
CA GLU A 118 -17.97 -2.53 17.04
C GLU A 118 -18.14 -3.46 18.26
N ILE A 119 -17.04 -3.93 18.86
CA ILE A 119 -17.09 -4.80 20.06
C ILE A 119 -17.49 -3.99 21.31
N ILE A 120 -16.99 -2.76 21.46
CA ILE A 120 -17.24 -1.92 22.64
C ILE A 120 -18.67 -1.35 22.65
N ASP A 121 -19.21 -1.03 21.48
CA ASP A 121 -20.54 -0.44 21.31
C ASP A 121 -21.65 -1.50 21.15
N THR A 122 -21.32 -2.79 21.24
CA THR A 122 -22.32 -3.85 21.28
C THR A 122 -23.07 -3.78 22.63
N PRO A 123 -24.42 -3.73 22.64
CA PRO A 123 -25.23 -3.55 23.86
C PRO A 123 -25.17 -4.74 24.83
#